data_AF-A0A848V505-F1
#
_entry.id   AF-A0A848V505-F1
#
_cell.length_a   1.000
_cell.length_b   1.000
_cell.length_c   1.000
_cell.angle_alpha   90.00
_cell.angle_beta   90.00
_cell.angle_gamma   90.00
#
_symmetry.space_group_name_H-M   'P 1'
#
loop_
_entity.id
_entity.type
_entity.pdbx_description
1 polymer ?
#
loop_
_entity_poly.entity_id
_entity_poly.type
_entity_poly.pdbx_seq_one_letter_code
_entity_poly.pdbx_strand_id
1 'polypeptide(L)'
;MPESAYMHEAMADLCQWIGKSELGPILFGGQSMHSLCILQTEEVYIKLNMSYLRISPLFKEHLIEFRFLDSGVEDKQWSRIEAPRADHLIKRLIGFTKQIGWVNNTILLEY
;
A
#
# COMPACT_ATOMS: atom_id res chain seq x y z
N MET A 1 0.05 12.87 -22.25
CA MET A 1 0.92 11.91 -21.53
C MET A 1 0.32 10.53 -21.73
N PRO A 2 1.12 9.46 -21.95
CA PRO A 2 0.57 8.11 -22.03
C PRO A 2 -0.14 7.77 -20.72
N GLU A 3 -1.30 7.13 -20.80
CA GLU A 3 -2.21 6.90 -19.67
C GLU A 3 -1.60 6.02 -18.55
N SER A 4 -0.50 5.31 -18.80
CA SER A 4 0.23 4.60 -17.74
C SER A 4 1.13 5.51 -16.90
N ALA A 5 1.52 6.68 -17.39
CA ALA A 5 2.44 7.58 -16.70
C ALA A 5 1.83 8.14 -15.40
N TYR A 6 0.56 8.52 -15.41
CA TYR A 6 -0.07 9.10 -14.21
C TYR A 6 -0.23 8.05 -13.09
N MET A 7 -0.39 6.76 -13.41
CA MET A 7 -0.45 5.69 -12.38
C MET A 7 0.89 5.52 -11.69
N HIS A 8 1.97 5.54 -12.47
CA HIS A 8 3.32 5.48 -11.92
C HIS A 8 3.65 6.74 -11.11
N GLU A 9 3.24 7.93 -11.56
CA GLU A 9 3.39 9.17 -10.81
C GLU A 9 2.63 9.12 -9.47
N ALA A 10 1.36 8.71 -9.48
CA ALA A 10 0.58 8.59 -8.24
C ALA A 10 1.18 7.57 -7.25
N MET A 11 1.71 6.46 -7.76
CA MET A 11 2.43 5.48 -6.95
C MET A 11 3.77 6.02 -6.41
N ALA A 12 4.50 6.79 -7.22
CA ALA A 12 5.74 7.42 -6.81
C ALA A 12 5.50 8.48 -5.72
N ASP A 13 4.46 9.28 -5.87
CA ASP A 13 4.02 10.26 -4.87
C ASP A 13 3.62 9.58 -3.55
N LEU A 14 2.91 8.45 -3.62
CA LEU A 14 2.59 7.65 -2.45
C LEU A 14 3.86 7.15 -1.74
N CYS A 15 4.81 6.56 -2.49
CA CYS A 15 6.09 6.12 -1.95
C CYS A 15 6.86 7.28 -1.30
N GLN A 16 6.90 8.44 -1.95
CA GLN A 16 7.57 9.63 -1.44
C GLN A 16 6.91 10.13 -0.15
N TRP A 17 5.58 10.09 -0.08
CA TRP A 17 4.84 10.46 1.13
C TRP A 17 5.12 9.48 2.26
N ILE A 18 5.08 8.16 2.02
CA ILE A 18 5.41 7.15 3.04
C ILE A 18 6.79 7.43 3.64
N GLY A 19 7.80 7.63 2.80
CA GLY A 19 9.18 7.89 3.24
C GLY A 19 9.38 9.20 4.02
N LYS A 20 8.44 10.14 3.93
CA LYS A 20 8.45 11.41 4.70
C LYS A 20 7.50 11.39 5.90
N SER A 21 6.65 10.38 6.01
CA SER A 21 5.64 10.27 7.05
C SER A 21 6.14 9.49 8.26
N GLU A 22 5.42 9.59 9.37
CA GLU A 22 5.61 8.75 10.57
C GLU A 22 5.39 7.25 10.29
N LEU A 23 4.83 6.90 9.12
CA LEU A 23 4.71 5.51 8.70
C LEU A 23 6.03 4.93 8.17
N GLY A 24 6.95 5.76 7.69
CA GLY A 24 8.21 5.32 7.07
C GLY A 24 9.05 4.39 7.97
N PRO A 25 9.23 4.69 9.27
CA PRO A 25 10.00 3.83 10.18
C PRO A 25 9.30 2.51 10.57
N ILE A 26 8.00 2.37 10.32
CA ILE A 26 7.18 1.23 10.80
C ILE A 26 6.62 0.36 9.67
N LEU A 27 6.72 0.83 8.42
CA LEU A 27 6.32 0.10 7.23
C LEU A 27 7.57 -0.36 6.47
N PHE A 28 7.67 -1.66 6.25
CA PHE A 28 8.79 -2.24 5.53
C PHE A 28 8.36 -2.53 4.09
N GLY A 29 9.07 -1.97 3.12
CA GLY A 29 8.72 -2.04 1.71
C GLY A 29 9.55 -3.06 0.95
N GLY A 30 8.89 -3.89 0.14
CA GLY A 30 9.50 -4.66 -0.95
C GLY A 30 8.95 -4.20 -2.29
N GLN A 31 9.80 -4.01 -3.30
CA GLN A 31 9.36 -3.63 -4.65
C GLN A 31 9.30 -4.86 -5.56
N SER A 32 8.14 -5.08 -6.19
CA SER A 32 8.01 -5.89 -7.40
C SER A 32 7.77 -4.95 -8.58
N MET A 33 8.06 -5.36 -9.83
CA MET A 33 8.26 -4.46 -10.99
C MET A 33 7.27 -3.29 -11.14
N HIS A 34 5.99 -3.45 -10.77
CA HIS A 34 5.02 -2.36 -10.74
C HIS A 34 4.24 -2.26 -9.43
N SER A 35 4.59 -3.04 -8.41
CA SER A 35 3.82 -3.14 -7.17
C SER A 35 4.66 -2.75 -5.97
N LEU A 36 4.03 -2.00 -5.08
CA LEU A 36 4.56 -1.73 -3.74
C LEU A 36 4.01 -2.78 -2.79
N CYS A 37 4.89 -3.59 -2.20
CA CYS A 37 4.54 -4.51 -1.14
C CYS A 37 4.93 -3.90 0.21
N ILE A 38 4.01 -3.85 1.16
CA ILE A 38 4.19 -3.26 2.48
C ILE A 38 3.97 -4.33 3.55
N LEU A 39 4.95 -4.50 4.42
CA LEU A 39 4.93 -5.38 5.58
C LEU A 39 4.91 -4.58 6.89
N GLN A 40 4.36 -5.18 7.95
CA GLN A 40 4.35 -4.60 9.29
C GLN A 40 5.68 -4.79 10.03
N THR A 41 6.44 -5.84 9.69
CA THR A 41 7.67 -6.21 10.39
C THR A 41 8.83 -6.29 9.41
N GLU A 42 10.03 -6.03 9.91
CA GLU A 42 11.26 -6.01 9.12
C GLU A 42 11.49 -7.34 8.37
N GLU A 43 11.98 -7.23 7.13
CA GLU A 43 12.17 -8.35 6.18
C GLU A 43 13.08 -9.48 6.70
N VAL A 44 13.87 -9.24 7.75
CA VAL A 44 14.74 -10.25 8.40
C VAL A 44 13.96 -11.51 8.82
N TYR A 45 12.63 -11.41 8.94
CA TYR A 45 11.73 -12.52 9.28
C TYR A 45 10.78 -12.94 8.15
N ILE A 46 11.13 -12.80 6.86
CA ILE A 46 10.32 -13.38 5.76
C ILE A 46 10.32 -14.91 5.89
N LYS A 47 9.40 -15.40 6.73
CA LYS A 47 8.92 -16.76 6.73
C LYS A 47 7.88 -16.86 5.62
N LEU A 48 7.86 -18.01 4.96
CA LEU A 48 6.70 -18.44 4.18
C LEU A 48 5.47 -18.23 5.08
N ASN A 49 4.51 -17.39 4.65
CA ASN A 49 3.24 -17.02 5.34
C ASN A 49 3.18 -15.65 6.05
N MET A 50 4.08 -14.69 5.81
CA MET A 50 3.84 -13.32 6.29
C MET A 50 2.76 -12.62 5.48
N SER A 51 1.81 -11.98 6.16
CA SER A 51 0.79 -11.15 5.52
C SER A 51 1.36 -9.81 5.09
N TYR A 52 0.99 -9.32 3.90
CA TYR A 52 1.46 -8.04 3.39
C TYR A 52 0.38 -7.34 2.56
N LEU A 53 0.46 -6.02 2.49
CA LEU A 53 -0.36 -5.23 1.60
C LEU A 53 0.38 -5.08 0.27
N ARG A 54 -0.25 -5.49 -0.83
CA ARG A 54 0.19 -5.20 -2.19
C ARG A 54 -0.61 -4.04 -2.75
N ILE A 55 0.09 -3.05 -3.29
CA ILE A 55 -0.50 -1.92 -4.00
C ILE A 55 0.00 -1.99 -5.45
N SER A 56 -0.90 -2.21 -6.41
CA SER A 56 -0.55 -2.52 -7.79
C SER A 56 -1.45 -1.81 -8.80
N PRO A 57 -0.90 -1.30 -9.92
CA PRO A 57 -1.71 -0.74 -11.00
C PRO A 57 -2.46 -1.83 -11.75
N LEU A 58 -3.74 -1.57 -11.99
CA LEU A 58 -4.60 -2.30 -12.91
C LEU A 58 -4.60 -1.55 -14.25
N PHE A 59 -3.62 -1.85 -15.10
CA PHE A 59 -3.32 -1.04 -16.27
C PHE A 59 -4.46 -0.94 -17.29
N LYS A 60 -5.31 -1.97 -17.41
CA LYS A 60 -6.44 -1.97 -18.36
C LYS A 60 -7.61 -1.13 -17.84
N GLU A 61 -7.80 -1.17 -16.52
CA GLU A 61 -8.88 -0.52 -15.81
C GLU A 61 -8.53 0.92 -15.42
N HIS A 62 -7.26 1.31 -15.55
CA HIS A 62 -6.76 2.64 -15.21
C HIS A 62 -6.90 2.98 -13.71
N LEU A 63 -6.80 1.95 -12.86
CA LEU A 63 -7.03 2.04 -11.41
C LEU A 63 -5.85 1.47 -10.62
N ILE A 64 -5.81 1.74 -9.32
CA ILE A 64 -4.86 1.13 -8.39
C ILE A 64 -5.61 0.15 -7.48
N GLU A 65 -5.12 -1.07 -7.38
CA GLU A 65 -5.60 -2.06 -6.42
C GLU A 65 -4.76 -2.02 -5.15
N PHE A 66 -5.42 -1.95 -4.01
CA PHE A 66 -4.91 -2.34 -2.71
C PHE A 66 -5.41 -3.75 -2.42
N ARG A 67 -4.52 -4.65 -2.05
CA ARG A 67 -4.89 -6.03 -1.69
C ARG A 67 -4.06 -6.51 -0.51
N PHE A 68 -4.72 -6.97 0.53
CA PHE A 68 -4.06 -7.54 1.70
C PHE A 68 -3.99 -9.06 1.55
N LEU A 69 -2.78 -9.58 1.36
CA LEU A 69 -2.53 -11.01 1.19
C LEU A 69 -2.25 -11.62 2.56
N ASP A 70 -3.31 -12.07 3.23
CA ASP A 70 -3.28 -12.72 4.55
C ASP A 70 -3.67 -14.20 4.51
N SER A 71 -4.24 -14.65 3.39
CA SER A 71 -4.65 -16.03 3.16
C SER A 71 -4.31 -16.46 1.73
N GLY A 72 -4.22 -17.77 1.49
CA GLY A 72 -4.05 -18.32 0.14
C GLY A 72 -5.33 -18.31 -0.71
N VAL A 73 -6.45 -17.79 -0.19
CA VAL A 73 -7.74 -17.77 -0.88
C VAL A 73 -8.06 -16.34 -1.30
N GLU A 74 -7.90 -16.06 -2.60
CA GLU A 74 -8.01 -14.72 -3.17
C GLU A 74 -9.32 -14.00 -2.80
N ASP A 75 -10.46 -14.68 -2.91
CA ASP A 75 -11.79 -14.09 -2.63
C ASP A 75 -12.01 -13.71 -1.15
N LYS A 76 -11.14 -14.17 -0.25
CA LYS A 76 -11.18 -13.84 1.18
C LYS A 76 -10.23 -12.71 1.55
N GLN A 77 -9.38 -12.29 0.61
CA GLN A 77 -8.43 -11.20 0.83
C GLN A 77 -9.18 -9.88 0.79
N TRP A 78 -8.84 -8.99 1.72
CA TRP A 78 -9.33 -7.63 1.66
C TRP A 78 -8.74 -6.94 0.42
N SER A 79 -9.59 -6.30 -0.38
CA SER A 79 -9.15 -5.51 -1.53
C SER A 79 -9.95 -4.22 -1.69
N ARG A 80 -9.32 -3.18 -2.23
CA ARG A 80 -9.98 -1.92 -2.61
C ARG A 80 -9.39 -1.42 -3.91
N ILE A 81 -10.25 -0.88 -4.77
CA ILE A 81 -9.85 -0.26 -6.02
C ILE A 81 -10.00 1.25 -5.86
N GLU A 82 -8.94 1.98 -6.20
CA GLU A 82 -8.87 3.42 -6.05
C GLU A 82 -8.51 4.10 -7.37
N ALA A 83 -8.97 5.34 -7.49
CA ALA A 83 -8.49 6.22 -8.53
C ALA A 83 -6.97 6.47 -8.34
N PRO A 84 -6.24 6.64 -9.44
CA PRO A 84 -4.78 6.84 -9.47
C PRO A 84 -4.42 8.28 -9.08
N ARG A 85 -4.79 8.68 -7.86
CA ARG A 85 -4.56 10.00 -7.28
C ARG A 85 -3.88 9.87 -5.93
N ALA A 86 -2.72 10.48 -5.76
CA ALA A 86 -1.90 10.35 -4.56
C ALA A 86 -2.68 10.61 -3.25
N ASP A 87 -3.51 11.66 -3.21
CA ASP A 87 -4.30 12.01 -2.02
C ASP A 87 -5.33 10.92 -1.63
N HIS A 88 -5.94 10.26 -2.62
CA HIS A 88 -6.84 9.14 -2.39
C HIS A 88 -6.08 7.90 -1.92
N LEU A 89 -4.94 7.59 -2.55
CA LEU A 89 -4.09 6.45 -2.20
C LEU A 89 -3.55 6.58 -0.76
N ILE A 90 -3.12 7.78 -0.36
CA ILE A 90 -2.64 8.08 0.99
C ILE A 90 -3.76 7.85 2.02
N LYS A 91 -4.95 8.43 1.79
CA LYS A 91 -6.11 8.23 2.69
C LYS A 91 -6.49 6.76 2.80
N ARG A 92 -6.43 6.01 1.69
CA ARG A 92 -6.69 4.57 1.67
C ARG A 92 -5.67 3.81 2.50
N LEU A 93 -4.38 4.10 2.34
CA LEU A 93 -3.31 3.48 3.11
C LEU A 93 -3.47 3.74 4.62
N ILE A 94 -3.72 5.00 5.01
CA ILE A 94 -3.97 5.38 6.40
C ILE A 94 -5.19 4.65 6.96
N GLY A 95 -6.30 4.61 6.21
CA GLY A 95 -7.51 3.92 6.62
C GLY A 95 -7.28 2.42 6.81
N PHE A 96 -6.53 1.80 5.90
CA PHE A 96 -6.14 0.40 5.99
C PHE A 96 -5.30 0.11 7.23
N THR A 97 -4.22 0.86 7.47
CA THR A 97 -3.33 0.63 8.61
C THR A 97 -4.04 0.80 9.96
N LYS A 98 -5.00 1.73 10.05
CA LYS A 98 -5.90 1.86 11.20
C LYS A 98 -6.83 0.65 11.33
N GLN A 99 -7.47 0.23 10.24
CA GLN A 99 -8.45 -0.86 10.24
C GLN A 99 -7.87 -2.18 10.77
N ILE A 100 -6.62 -2.49 10.43
CA ILE A 100 -5.96 -3.73 10.83
C ILE A 100 -5.04 -3.58 12.06
N GLY A 101 -4.99 -2.39 12.66
CA GLY A 101 -4.19 -2.13 13.85
C GLY A 101 -2.67 -2.16 13.65
N TRP A 102 -2.19 -1.91 12.42
CA TRP A 102 -0.74 -1.76 12.17
C TRP A 102 -0.17 -0.51 12.80
N VAL A 103 -1.01 0.51 12.96
CA VAL A 103 -0.62 1.82 13.50
C VAL A 103 -1.63 2.22 14.57
N ASN A 104 -1.15 2.57 15.76
CA ASN A 104 -2.01 3.10 16.82
C ASN A 104 -2.46 4.52 16.50
N ASN A 105 -3.70 4.87 16.90
CA ASN A 105 -4.31 6.19 16.64
C ASN A 105 -3.45 7.39 17.08
N THR A 106 -2.54 7.21 18.04
CA THR A 106 -1.65 8.27 18.55
C THR A 106 -0.63 8.76 17.52
N ILE A 107 -0.22 7.91 16.56
CA ILE A 107 0.84 8.23 15.58
C ILE A 107 0.31 9.07 14.41
N LEU A 108 -1.02 9.17 14.24
CA LEU A 108 -1.65 9.76 13.06
C LEU A 108 -2.45 11.04 13.37
N LEU A 109 -2.19 11.69 14.51
CA LEU A 109 -2.93 12.88 14.97
C LEU A 109 -2.60 14.18 14.19
N GLU A 110 -1.69 14.14 13.22
CA GLU A 110 -1.26 15.32 12.45
C GLU A 110 -1.70 15.33 10.98
N TYR A 111 -2.58 14.42 10.54
CA TYR A 111 -3.02 14.28 9.14
C TYR A 111 -4.54 14.29 8.94
#